data_AF-A0A7C7VXF2-F1
#
_entry.id   AF-A0A7C7VXF2-F1
#
_cell.length_a   1.000
_cell.length_b   1.000
_cell.length_c   1.000
_cell.angle_alpha   90.00
_cell.angle_beta   90.00
_cell.angle_gamma   90.00
#
_symmetry.space_group_name_H-M   'P 1'
#
loop_
_entity.id
_entity.type
_entity.pdbx_description
1 polymer ?
#
loop_
_entity_poly.entity_id
_entity_poly.type
_entity_poly.pdbx_seq_one_letter_code
_entity_poly.pdbx_strand_id
1 'polypeptide(L)'
;MVFDFFKKKKKGEEELCFEDLVLSRLKTGFMVDYDMKTYVVAGRNKYEWDEGGVTDEWELKSGNEIWYLERSQEDGDVEWSMCRKLSLSELEGDIAGEIVRNEDPPEVVVYQGKNFMFEEDNVGEFFRG
;
A
#
# COMPACT_ATOMS: atom_id res chain seq x y z
N MET A 1 20.32 42.91 28.14
CA MET A 1 19.69 43.18 26.82
C MET A 1 19.09 41.88 26.33
N VAL A 2 17.81 41.93 25.97
CA VAL A 2 16.99 40.81 25.52
C VAL A 2 17.21 40.63 24.03
N PHE A 3 17.66 39.47 23.56
CA PHE A 3 17.51 39.09 22.15
C PHE A 3 17.28 37.58 22.02
N ASP A 4 15.98 37.24 22.01
CA ASP A 4 15.38 36.02 21.49
C ASP A 4 15.96 35.64 20.13
N PHE A 5 16.76 34.57 20.08
CA PHE A 5 17.43 34.09 18.86
C PHE A 5 17.04 32.66 18.46
N PHE A 6 15.86 32.18 18.85
CA PHE A 6 15.32 30.90 18.37
C PHE A 6 13.84 30.98 18.03
N LYS A 7 13.49 31.88 17.11
CA LYS A 7 12.28 31.70 16.29
C LYS A 7 12.50 30.51 15.36
N LYS A 8 12.01 29.34 15.77
CA LYS A 8 11.70 28.23 14.84
C LYS A 8 10.92 28.85 13.67
N LYS A 9 11.49 28.81 12.46
CA LYS A 9 10.71 29.02 11.24
C LYS A 9 9.55 28.02 11.31
N LYS A 10 8.32 28.50 11.47
CA LYS A 10 7.15 27.71 11.06
C LYS A 10 7.41 27.41 9.59
N LYS A 11 7.73 26.15 9.27
CA LYS A 11 7.58 25.65 7.90
C LYS A 11 6.17 26.10 7.50
N GLY A 12 6.07 26.96 6.50
CA GLY A 12 4.78 27.41 6.00
C GLY A 12 3.93 26.16 5.78
N GLU A 13 2.72 26.15 6.31
CA GLU A 13 1.70 25.25 5.82
C GLU A 13 1.64 25.55 4.32
N GLU A 14 2.17 24.64 3.49
CA GLU A 14 1.96 24.70 2.05
C GLU A 14 0.44 24.77 1.87
N GLU A 15 -0.07 25.91 1.39
CA GLU A 15 -1.49 26.05 1.07
C GLU A 15 -1.81 24.96 0.05
N LEU A 16 -2.57 23.94 0.47
CA LEU A 16 -2.98 22.86 -0.41
C LEU A 16 -3.90 23.44 -1.48
N CYS A 17 -3.43 23.41 -2.72
CA CYS A 17 -4.26 23.81 -3.85
C CYS A 17 -5.17 22.62 -4.22
N PHE A 18 -6.35 22.88 -4.79
CA PHE A 18 -7.25 21.79 -5.18
C PHE A 18 -6.61 20.84 -6.21
N GLU A 19 -5.68 21.37 -7.02
CA GLU A 19 -4.87 20.62 -7.98
C GLU A 19 -3.92 19.61 -7.31
N ASP A 20 -3.64 19.76 -6.02
CA ASP A 20 -2.81 18.83 -5.24
C ASP A 20 -3.60 17.63 -4.72
N LEU A 21 -4.94 17.63 -4.83
CA LEU A 21 -5.82 16.55 -4.39
C LEU A 21 -5.88 15.40 -5.41
N VAL A 22 -4.72 14.83 -5.71
CA VAL A 22 -4.56 13.63 -6.56
C VAL A 22 -3.90 12.50 -5.78
N LEU A 23 -4.21 11.24 -6.12
CA LEU A 23 -3.76 10.06 -5.38
C LEU A 23 -2.22 9.99 -5.23
N SER A 24 -1.48 10.34 -6.28
CA SER A 24 -0.01 10.32 -6.26
C SER A 24 0.64 11.36 -5.34
N ARG A 25 -0.14 12.33 -4.83
CA ARG A 25 0.30 13.38 -3.90
C ARG A 25 -0.19 13.19 -2.48
N LEU A 26 -0.81 12.05 -2.16
CA LEU A 26 -1.25 11.73 -0.82
C LEU A 26 -0.08 11.78 0.18
N LYS A 27 -0.30 12.50 1.29
CA LYS A 27 0.63 12.64 2.42
C LYS A 27 0.02 12.00 3.67
N THR A 28 0.85 11.56 4.61
CA THR A 28 0.38 11.06 5.91
C THR A 28 -0.57 12.06 6.58
N GLY A 29 -1.70 11.56 7.09
CA GLY A 29 -2.77 12.36 7.69
C GLY A 29 -3.84 12.81 6.70
N PHE A 30 -3.64 12.66 5.38
CA PHE A 30 -4.71 12.91 4.41
C PHE A 30 -5.80 11.84 4.53
N MET A 31 -7.01 12.20 4.09
CA MET A 31 -8.16 11.30 4.06
C MET A 31 -8.53 10.96 2.62
N VAL A 32 -8.89 9.71 2.39
CA VAL A 32 -9.37 9.18 1.11
C VAL A 32 -10.71 8.50 1.35
N ASP A 33 -11.73 8.90 0.61
CA ASP A 33 -13.03 8.23 0.61
C ASP A 33 -13.13 7.27 -0.57
N TYR A 34 -13.41 6.00 -0.28
CA TYR A 34 -13.63 4.97 -1.28
C TYR A 34 -14.70 3.99 -0.80
N ASP A 35 -15.67 3.67 -1.68
CA ASP A 35 -16.80 2.79 -1.38
C ASP A 35 -17.53 3.10 -0.06
N MET A 36 -17.88 4.39 0.11
CA MET A 36 -18.51 4.94 1.32
C MET A 36 -17.71 4.76 2.63
N LYS A 37 -16.42 4.47 2.53
CA LYS A 37 -15.52 4.32 3.67
C LYS A 37 -14.36 5.30 3.58
N THR A 38 -14.12 6.01 4.68
CA THR A 38 -13.00 6.94 4.80
C THR A 38 -11.79 6.21 5.37
N TYR A 39 -10.64 6.44 4.75
CA TYR A 39 -9.33 5.95 5.17
C TYR A 39 -8.41 7.12 5.45
N VAL A 40 -7.56 6.99 6.47
CA VAL A 40 -6.48 7.94 6.77
C VAL A 40 -5.18 7.36 6.24
N VAL A 41 -4.41 8.15 5.49
CA VAL A 41 -3.07 7.78 5.04
C VAL A 41 -2.15 7.72 6.25
N ALA A 42 -1.70 6.52 6.62
CA ALA A 42 -0.84 6.26 7.76
C ALA A 42 0.66 6.29 7.40
N GLY A 43 0.99 5.97 6.15
CA GLY A 43 2.37 5.93 5.67
C GLY A 43 2.45 5.92 4.15
N ARG A 44 3.65 6.16 3.64
CA ARG A 44 3.99 6.00 2.23
C ARG A 44 5.30 5.24 2.15
N ASN A 45 5.32 4.19 1.35
CA ASN A 45 6.47 3.35 1.10
C ASN A 45 6.78 3.34 -0.41
N LYS A 46 7.95 2.82 -0.76
CA LYS A 46 8.40 2.66 -2.14
C LYS A 46 9.07 1.31 -2.31
N TYR A 47 8.81 0.66 -3.43
CA TYR A 47 9.53 -0.52 -3.89
C TYR A 47 10.32 -0.18 -5.16
N GLU A 48 11.56 -0.63 -5.23
CA GLU A 48 12.37 -0.59 -6.45
C GLU A 48 12.64 -2.04 -6.87
N TRP A 49 12.12 -2.43 -8.04
CA TRP A 49 12.21 -3.80 -8.55
C TRP A 49 13.49 -3.97 -9.37
N ASP A 50 14.08 -5.16 -9.33
CA ASP A 50 15.36 -5.45 -9.99
C ASP A 50 15.30 -5.26 -11.52
N GLU A 51 14.12 -5.41 -12.12
CA GLU A 51 13.88 -5.15 -13.55
C GLU A 51 13.76 -3.65 -13.91
N GLY A 52 13.86 -2.77 -12.91
CA GLY A 52 13.85 -1.32 -13.07
C GLY A 52 12.51 -0.64 -12.82
N GLY A 53 11.47 -1.41 -12.45
CA GLY A 53 10.16 -0.89 -12.06
C GLY A 53 10.17 -0.18 -10.70
N VAL A 54 9.20 0.71 -10.49
CA VAL A 54 8.97 1.37 -9.19
C VAL A 54 7.50 1.29 -8.82
N THR A 55 7.23 0.90 -7.58
CA THR A 55 5.89 0.95 -6.99
C THR A 55 5.86 1.92 -5.82
N ASP A 56 4.96 2.90 -5.87
CA ASP A 56 4.61 3.71 -4.71
C ASP A 56 3.47 3.00 -3.95
N GLU A 57 3.59 2.87 -2.63
CA GLU A 57 2.54 2.27 -1.78
C GLU A 57 2.12 3.25 -0.69
N TRP A 58 0.82 3.40 -0.44
CA TRP A 58 0.26 4.14 0.67
C TRP A 58 -0.47 3.19 1.63
N GLU A 59 -0.07 3.21 2.90
CA GLU A 59 -0.77 2.49 3.97
C GLU A 59 -2.01 3.31 4.37
N LEU A 60 -3.19 2.72 4.23
CA LEU A 60 -4.50 3.33 4.47
C LEU A 60 -5.17 2.66 5.66
N LYS A 61 -5.59 3.45 6.66
CA LYS A 61 -6.25 2.94 7.88
C LYS A 61 -7.68 3.39 8.00
N SER A 62 -8.56 2.44 8.36
CA SER A 62 -9.94 2.72 8.74
C SER A 62 -10.33 1.81 9.90
N GLY A 63 -10.36 2.38 11.11
CA GLY A 63 -10.52 1.60 12.34
C GLY A 63 -9.37 0.60 12.53
N ASN A 64 -9.71 -0.70 12.54
CA ASN A 64 -8.73 -1.80 12.69
C ASN A 64 -8.27 -2.38 11.35
N GLU A 65 -8.81 -1.90 10.23
CA GLU A 65 -8.42 -2.37 8.91
C GLU A 65 -7.25 -1.57 8.36
N ILE A 66 -6.34 -2.29 7.72
CA ILE A 66 -5.21 -1.74 6.98
C ILE A 66 -5.35 -2.19 5.53
N TRP A 67 -5.35 -1.21 4.64
CA TRP A 67 -5.33 -1.37 3.20
C TRP A 67 -4.06 -0.73 2.65
N TYR A 68 -3.65 -1.18 1.47
CA TYR A 68 -2.50 -0.66 0.75
C TYR A 68 -2.98 -0.20 -0.60
N LEU A 69 -2.75 1.07 -0.91
CA LEU A 69 -2.95 1.60 -2.24
C LEU A 69 -1.60 1.57 -2.94
N GLU A 70 -1.50 0.84 -4.02
CA GLU A 70 -0.27 0.68 -4.79
C GLU A 70 -0.44 1.37 -6.14
N ARG A 71 0.65 1.97 -6.60
CA ARG A 71 0.77 2.56 -7.93
C ARG A 71 2.04 2.04 -8.57
N SER A 72 1.88 1.20 -9.58
CA SER A 72 2.96 0.72 -10.45
C SER A 72 2.99 1.53 -11.74
N GLN A 73 4.16 1.61 -12.36
CA GLN A 73 4.32 2.18 -13.69
C GLN A 73 5.18 1.23 -14.53
N GLU A 74 4.58 0.67 -15.57
CA GLU A 74 5.21 -0.28 -16.49
C GLU A 74 4.90 0.16 -17.92
N ASP A 75 5.91 0.23 -18.78
CA ASP A 75 5.79 0.59 -20.20
C ASP A 75 4.98 1.88 -20.53
N GLY A 76 4.90 2.80 -19.57
CA GLY A 76 4.18 4.07 -19.68
C GLY A 76 2.73 4.02 -19.19
N ASP A 77 2.20 2.85 -18.89
CA ASP A 77 0.90 2.67 -18.26
C ASP A 77 1.03 2.77 -16.74
N VAL A 78 0.05 3.41 -16.11
CA VAL A 78 -0.02 3.57 -14.66
C VAL A 78 -1.20 2.76 -14.16
N GLU A 79 -0.90 1.72 -13.39
CA GLU A 79 -1.91 0.90 -12.73
C GLU A 79 -2.03 1.30 -11.26
N TRP A 80 -3.25 1.18 -10.74
CA TRP A 80 -3.56 1.42 -9.33
C TRP A 80 -4.29 0.21 -8.77
N SER A 81 -3.74 -0.33 -7.69
CA SER A 81 -4.28 -1.51 -7.01
C SER A 81 -4.56 -1.18 -5.55
N MET A 82 -5.72 -1.62 -5.05
CA MET A 82 -6.08 -1.47 -3.64
C MET A 82 -6.17 -2.84 -3.00
N CYS A 83 -5.19 -3.13 -2.15
CA CYS A 83 -4.91 -4.46 -1.63
C CYS A 83 -5.09 -4.50 -0.11
N ARG A 84 -5.43 -5.68 0.43
CA ARG A 84 -5.38 -5.93 1.86
C ARG A 84 -4.76 -7.30 2.11
N LYS A 85 -4.12 -7.44 3.26
CA LYS A 85 -3.61 -8.74 3.70
C LYS A 85 -4.80 -9.65 4.04
N LEU A 86 -4.82 -10.84 3.42
CA LEU A 86 -5.72 -11.92 3.79
C LEU A 86 -4.99 -12.89 4.73
N SER A 87 -5.71 -13.39 5.72
CA SER A 87 -5.25 -14.50 6.56
C SER A 87 -5.47 -15.83 5.85
N LEU A 88 -4.62 -16.83 6.11
CA LEU A 88 -4.81 -18.17 5.55
C LEU A 88 -6.18 -18.79 5.93
N SER A 89 -6.73 -18.41 7.09
CA SER A 89 -8.06 -18.85 7.54
C SER A 89 -9.22 -18.27 6.75
N GLU A 90 -9.01 -17.21 5.97
CA GLU A 90 -10.03 -16.66 5.06
C GLU A 90 -10.09 -17.41 3.73
N LEU A 91 -9.08 -18.22 3.40
CA LEU A 91 -9.05 -19.04 2.20
C LEU A 91 -9.83 -20.35 2.43
N GLU A 92 -10.45 -20.85 1.37
CA GLU A 92 -11.16 -22.12 1.42
C GLU A 92 -10.18 -23.29 1.27
N GLY A 93 -10.40 -24.37 2.03
CA GLY A 93 -9.56 -25.57 2.02
C GLY A 93 -8.53 -25.64 3.16
N ASP A 94 -7.73 -26.70 3.15
CA ASP A 94 -6.67 -26.95 4.14
C ASP A 94 -5.30 -26.51 3.61
N ILE A 95 -5.14 -25.21 3.39
CA ILE A 95 -3.91 -24.63 2.83
C ILE A 95 -2.71 -24.92 3.74
N ALA A 96 -2.87 -24.75 5.05
CA ALA A 96 -1.81 -24.98 6.02
C ALA A 96 -1.38 -26.46 6.06
N GLY A 97 -2.33 -27.39 6.01
CA GLY A 97 -2.00 -28.81 5.95
C GLY A 97 -1.34 -29.22 4.63
N GLU A 98 -1.70 -28.58 3.51
CA GLU A 98 -1.04 -28.84 2.21
C GLU A 98 0.43 -28.44 2.24
N ILE A 99 0.73 -27.24 2.75
CA ILE A 99 2.11 -26.76 2.91
C ILE A 99 2.92 -27.71 3.78
N VAL A 100 2.34 -28.19 4.90
CA VAL A 100 3.05 -29.12 5.80
C VAL A 100 3.28 -30.49 5.16
N ARG A 101 2.35 -30.98 4.32
CA ARG A 101 2.44 -32.30 3.68
C ARG A 101 3.40 -32.31 2.49
N ASN A 102 3.41 -31.24 1.70
CA ASN A 102 4.13 -31.20 0.43
C ASN A 102 5.38 -30.32 0.47
N GLU A 103 5.61 -29.62 1.58
CA GLU A 103 6.64 -28.58 1.72
C GLU A 103 6.46 -27.40 0.73
N ASP A 104 5.26 -27.26 0.16
CA ASP A 104 4.93 -26.30 -0.90
C ASP A 104 3.45 -25.87 -0.83
N PRO A 105 3.11 -24.58 -1.00
CA PRO A 105 1.72 -24.14 -1.11
C PRO A 105 1.00 -24.69 -2.35
N PRO A 106 -0.34 -24.72 -2.34
CA PRO A 106 -1.11 -25.05 -3.54
C PRO A 106 -0.99 -23.94 -4.60
N GLU A 107 -0.85 -24.34 -5.86
CA GLU A 107 -0.84 -23.47 -7.05
C GLU A 107 -2.14 -22.69 -7.25
N VAL A 108 -3.25 -23.17 -6.67
CA VAL A 108 -4.56 -22.54 -6.76
C VAL A 108 -5.17 -22.44 -5.39
N VAL A 109 -5.63 -21.24 -5.03
CA VAL A 109 -6.41 -20.99 -3.83
C VAL A 109 -7.81 -20.53 -4.20
N VAL A 110 -8.78 -20.84 -3.32
CA VAL A 110 -10.17 -20.40 -3.50
C VAL A 110 -10.49 -19.37 -2.43
N TYR A 111 -10.99 -18.22 -2.87
CA TYR A 111 -11.46 -17.15 -1.98
C TYR A 111 -12.78 -16.60 -2.50
N GLN A 112 -13.82 -16.66 -1.65
CA GLN A 112 -15.19 -16.24 -1.99
C GLN A 112 -15.72 -16.94 -3.27
N GLY A 113 -15.45 -18.24 -3.40
CA GLY A 113 -15.85 -19.05 -4.56
C GLY A 113 -15.13 -18.72 -5.87
N LYS A 114 -14.08 -17.90 -5.85
CA LYS A 114 -13.23 -17.61 -7.01
C LYS A 114 -11.88 -18.29 -6.88
N ASN A 115 -11.39 -18.83 -7.98
CA ASN A 115 -10.05 -19.43 -8.05
C ASN A 115 -9.03 -18.34 -8.37
N PHE A 116 -7.94 -18.32 -7.60
CA PHE A 116 -6.76 -17.50 -7.84
C PHE A 116 -5.59 -18.44 -8.08
N MET A 117 -4.85 -18.20 -9.16
CA MET A 117 -3.63 -18.94 -9.48
C MET A 117 -2.45 -18.21 -8.85
N PHE A 118 -1.47 -18.99 -8.40
CA PHE A 118 -0.18 -18.45 -8.00
C PHE A 118 0.52 -17.87 -9.23
N GLU A 119 1.00 -16.63 -9.08
CA GLU A 119 1.91 -15.99 -10.02
C GLU A 119 3.15 -15.57 -9.22
N GLU A 120 4.31 -15.91 -9.75
CA GLU A 120 5.60 -15.46 -9.22
C GLU A 120 5.91 -14.08 -9.79
N ASP A 121 6.36 -13.18 -8.92
CA ASP A 121 6.78 -11.84 -9.28
C ASP A 121 8.27 -11.65 -8.92
N ASN A 122 8.87 -10.59 -9.46
CA ASN A 122 10.29 -10.30 -9.31
C ASN A 122 10.67 -9.89 -7.88
N VAL A 123 11.99 -9.86 -7.64
CA VAL A 123 12.56 -9.37 -6.38
C VAL A 123 12.69 -7.85 -6.44
N GLY A 124 12.46 -7.19 -5.31
CA GLY A 124 12.64 -5.75 -5.17
C GLY A 124 13.10 -5.33 -3.77
N GLU A 125 13.67 -4.14 -3.69
CA GLU A 125 14.07 -3.49 -2.45
C GLU A 125 12.93 -2.64 -1.88
N PHE A 126 12.68 -2.77 -0.58
CA PHE A 126 11.66 -2.01 0.14
C PHE A 126 12.25 -0.81 0.87
N PHE A 127 11.64 0.37 0.66
CA PHE A 127 11.99 1.62 1.31
C PHE A 127 10.80 2.17 2.10
N ARG A 128 11.00 2.30 3.41
CA ARG A 128 10.03 2.92 4.31
C ARG A 128 10.16 4.44 4.30
N GLY A 129 9.05 5.15 4.11
CA GLY A 129 8.97 6.62 4.21
C GLY A 129 8.69 7.15 5.62
#